data_AF-A0A836ZRX2-F1
#
_entry.id   AF-A0A836ZRX2-F1
#
_cell.length_a   1.000
_cell.length_b   1.000
_cell.length_c   1.000
_cell.angle_alpha   90.00
_cell.angle_beta   90.00
_cell.angle_gamma   90.00
#
_symmetry.space_group_name_H-M   'P 1'
#
loop_
_entity.id
_entity.type
_entity.pdbx_description
1 polymer ?
#
loop_
_entity_poly.entity_id
_entity_poly.type
_entity_poly.pdbx_seq_one_letter_code
_entity_poly.pdbx_strand_id
1 'polypeptide(L)'
;MSEAHLFVIGILLAWLAGIRVYLTVFGVGLAGLLGWIDLPPALHPAQSWWVLGTSGALAVAEFFADKIPGVDSGWDLLQTLARVP
;
A
#
# COMPACT_ATOMS: atom_id res chain seq x y z
N MET A 1 20.83 -13.13 9.76
CA MET A 1 21.10 -12.36 8.51
C MET A 1 22.38 -11.55 8.69
N SER A 2 23.22 -11.42 7.66
CA SER A 2 24.36 -10.48 7.71
C SER A 2 23.90 -9.04 7.48
N GLU A 3 24.69 -8.06 7.91
CA GLU A 3 24.38 -6.63 7.73
C GLU A 3 24.16 -6.26 6.25
N ALA A 4 24.91 -6.89 5.34
CA ALA A 4 24.72 -6.71 3.90
C ALA A 4 23.32 -7.10 3.42
N HIS A 5 22.72 -8.15 3.98
CA HIS A 5 21.35 -8.54 3.61
C HIS A 5 20.32 -7.50 4.09
N LEU A 6 20.48 -6.98 5.31
CA LEU A 6 19.61 -5.90 5.83
C LEU A 6 19.72 -4.65 4.97
N PHE A 7 20.95 -4.29 4.57
CA PHE A 7 21.20 -3.14 3.70
C PHE A 7 20.53 -3.30 2.33
N VAL A 8 20.69 -4.45 1.68
CA VAL A 8 20.08 -4.73 0.37
C VAL A 8 18.55 -4.71 0.45
N ILE A 9 17.95 -5.33 1.48
CA ILE A 9 16.51 -5.27 1.69
C ILE A 9 16.06 -3.82 1.91
N GLY A 10 16.79 -3.04 2.71
CA GLY A 10 16.50 -1.63 2.92
C GLY A 10 16.50 -0.81 1.62
N ILE A 11 17.46 -1.03 0.73
CA ILE A 11 17.50 -0.38 -0.58
C ILE A 11 16.29 -0.76 -1.43
N LEU A 12 15.96 -2.05 -1.50
CA LEU A 12 14.82 -2.54 -2.28
C LEU A 12 13.49 -1.97 -1.76
N LEU A 13 13.32 -1.93 -0.44
CA LEU A 13 12.14 -1.36 0.20
C LEU A 13 12.05 0.16 -0.02
N ALA A 14 13.19 0.87 0.05
CA ALA A 14 13.22 2.31 -0.25
C ALA A 14 12.83 2.60 -1.71
N TRP A 15 13.31 1.79 -2.65
CA TRP A 15 12.92 1.89 -4.05
C TRP A 15 11.42 1.61 -4.26
N LEU A 16 10.90 0.52 -3.67
CA LEU A 16 9.49 0.15 -3.80
C LEU A 16 8.58 1.20 -3.15
N ALA A 17 9.01 1.78 -2.02
CA ALA A 17 8.32 2.87 -1.36
C ALA A 17 8.25 4.14 -2.22
N GLY A 18 9.24 4.37 -3.10
CA GLY A 18 9.20 5.45 -4.10
C GLY A 18 8.11 5.24 -5.16
N ILE A 19 7.67 4.00 -5.39
CA ILE A 19 6.55 3.69 -6.30
C ILE A 19 5.22 3.86 -5.56
N ARG A 20 5.03 3.14 -4.44
CA ARG A 20 3.84 3.24 -3.57
C ARG A 20 4.19 2.90 -2.13
N VAL A 21 4.35 3.92 -1.29
CA VAL A 21 4.86 3.76 0.08
C VAL A 21 3.92 2.94 0.97
N TYR A 22 2.62 3.24 0.97
CA TYR A 22 1.69 2.62 1.90
C TYR A 22 1.45 1.15 1.55
N LEU A 23 1.35 0.85 0.24
CA LEU A 23 1.23 -0.52 -0.24
C LEU A 23 2.50 -1.33 0.07
N THR A 24 3.68 -0.72 -0.03
CA THR A 24 4.95 -1.37 0.31
C THR A 24 4.98 -1.81 1.77
N VAL A 25 4.71 -0.88 2.69
CA VAL A 25 4.72 -1.15 4.13
C VAL A 25 3.65 -2.18 4.50
N PHE A 26 2.45 -2.03 3.95
CA PHE A 26 1.34 -2.95 4.18
C PHE A 26 1.67 -4.36 3.67
N GLY A 27 2.18 -4.48 2.45
CA GLY A 27 2.51 -5.77 1.83
C GLY A 27 3.61 -6.52 2.58
N VAL A 28 4.66 -5.82 3.01
CA VAL A 28 5.75 -6.42 3.80
C VAL A 28 5.24 -6.89 5.18
N GLY A 29 4.46 -6.06 5.87
CA GLY A 29 3.88 -6.42 7.14
C GLY A 29 2.91 -7.60 7.03
N LEU A 30 2.08 -7.63 5.98
CA LEU A 30 1.12 -8.71 5.73
C LEU A 30 1.83 -10.02 5.38
N ALA A 31 2.86 -9.98 4.54
CA ALA A 31 3.68 -11.15 4.23
C ALA A 31 4.38 -11.72 5.48
N GLY A 32 4.80 -10.86 6.41
CA GLY A 32 5.30 -11.28 7.72
C GLY A 32 4.23 -11.94 8.58
N LEU A 33 3.05 -11.32 8.72
CA LEU A 33 1.96 -11.89 9.51
C LEU A 33 1.45 -13.23 8.99
N LEU A 34 1.40 -13.41 7.67
CA LEU A 34 0.97 -14.66 7.03
C LEU A 34 2.06 -15.75 7.06
N GLY A 35 3.26 -15.44 7.56
CA GLY A 35 4.38 -16.36 7.60
C GLY A 35 4.96 -16.69 6.22
N TRP A 36 4.72 -15.84 5.22
CA TRP A 36 5.28 -16.04 3.87
C TRP A 36 6.76 -15.67 3.82
N ILE A 37 7.17 -14.68 4.63
CA ILE A 37 8.54 -14.21 4.72
C ILE A 37 8.89 -14.04 6.20
N ASP A 38 10.04 -14.57 6.61
CA ASP A 38 10.61 -14.28 7.92
C ASP A 38 11.21 -12.87 7.92
N LEU A 39 10.56 -11.95 8.63
CA LEU A 39 11.02 -10.57 8.70
C LEU A 39 12.21 -10.44 9.66
N PRO A 40 13.25 -9.68 9.30
CA PRO A 40 14.29 -9.33 10.25
C PRO A 40 13.73 -8.48 11.40
N PRO A 41 14.40 -8.46 12.57
CA PRO A 41 13.96 -7.67 13.73
C PRO A 41 13.68 -6.19 13.43
N ALA A 42 14.44 -5.61 12.49
CA ALA A 42 14.26 -4.22 12.05
C ALA A 42 12.91 -3.96 11.36
N LEU A 43 12.27 -4.99 10.80
CA LEU A 43 10.99 -4.89 10.09
C LEU A 43 9.81 -5.43 10.90
N HIS A 44 10.03 -6.03 12.08
CA HIS A 44 8.95 -6.48 12.97
C HIS A 44 7.89 -5.40 13.26
N PRO A 45 8.21 -4.10 13.40
CA PRO A 45 7.18 -3.08 13.58
C PRO A 45 6.14 -3.04 12.45
N ALA A 46 6.50 -3.44 11.22
CA ALA A 46 5.57 -3.50 10.10
C ALA A 46 4.44 -4.52 10.30
N GLN A 47 4.62 -5.52 11.18
CA GLN A 47 3.61 -6.52 11.53
C GLN A 47 2.67 -6.07 12.66
N SER A 48 2.91 -4.90 13.26
CA SER A 48 2.02 -4.35 14.28
C SER A 48 0.64 -4.07 13.71
N TRP A 49 -0.42 -4.43 14.46
CA TRP A 49 -1.81 -4.14 14.08
C TRP A 49 -2.05 -2.66 13.75
N TRP A 50 -1.37 -1.75 14.46
CA TRP A 50 -1.44 -0.31 14.20
C TRP A 50 -0.82 0.07 12.85
N VAL A 51 0.34 -0.50 12.53
CA VAL A 51 1.05 -0.21 11.27
C VAL A 51 0.30 -0.81 10.10
N LEU A 52 -0.21 -2.03 10.23
CA LEU A 52 -1.00 -2.69 9.17
C LEU A 52 -2.34 -2.01 8.94
N GLY A 53 -3.08 -1.68 10.00
CA GLY A 53 -4.34 -0.95 9.86
C GLY A 53 -4.13 0.41 9.20
N THR A 54 -3.12 1.16 9.66
CA THR A 54 -2.82 2.50 9.13
C THR A 54 -2.31 2.44 7.68
N SER A 55 -1.30 1.62 7.39
CA SER A 55 -0.74 1.48 6.04
C SER A 55 -1.74 0.87 5.06
N GLY A 56 -2.58 -0.08 5.49
CA GLY A 56 -3.65 -0.64 4.67
C GLY A 56 -4.72 0.39 4.31
N ALA A 57 -5.20 1.14 5.31
CA ALA A 57 -6.16 2.22 5.07
C ALA A 57 -5.60 3.30 4.14
N LEU A 58 -4.34 3.70 4.35
CA LEU A 58 -3.66 4.67 3.51
C LEU A 58 -3.38 4.12 2.10
N ALA A 59 -3.05 2.84 1.93
CA ALA A 59 -2.86 2.22 0.62
C ALA A 59 -4.17 2.18 -0.18
N VAL A 60 -5.29 1.91 0.49
CA VAL A 60 -6.63 1.98 -0.10
C VAL A 60 -6.97 3.43 -0.47
N ALA A 61 -6.75 4.38 0.44
CA ALA A 61 -6.97 5.81 0.18
C ALA A 61 -6.10 6.31 -0.99
N GLU A 62 -4.83 5.93 -1.06
CA GLU A 62 -3.90 6.23 -2.15
C GLU A 62 -4.38 5.61 -3.46
N PHE A 63 -4.89 4.37 -3.44
CA PHE A 63 -5.49 3.74 -4.62
C PHE A 63 -6.72 4.47 -5.12
N PHE A 64 -7.60 4.91 -4.22
CA PHE A 64 -8.75 5.72 -4.61
C PHE A 64 -8.31 7.10 -5.10
N ALA A 65 -7.36 7.76 -4.45
CA ALA A 65 -6.82 9.05 -4.87
C ALA A 65 -6.21 8.97 -6.28
N ASP A 66 -5.40 7.94 -6.57
CA ASP A 66 -4.86 7.67 -7.91
C ASP A 66 -5.94 7.41 -8.97
N LYS A 67 -7.09 6.89 -8.54
CA LYS A 67 -8.24 6.58 -9.40
C LYS A 67 -9.24 7.73 -9.50
N ILE A 68 -9.07 8.81 -8.73
CA ILE A 68 -9.86 10.05 -8.84
C ILE A 68 -9.13 11.03 -9.77
N PRO A 69 -8.98 10.65 -11.05
CA PRO A 69 -9.35 11.53 -12.16
C PRO A 69 -10.55 10.91 -12.91
N GLY A 70 -11.72 11.55 -12.85
CA GLY A 70 -12.93 11.08 -13.57
C GLY A 70 -14.09 10.55 -12.73
N VAL A 71 -14.06 10.69 -11.39
CA VAL A 71 -15.28 10.51 -10.56
C VAL A 71 -16.39 11.45 -11.04
N ASP A 72 -16.04 12.68 -11.42
CA ASP A 72 -16.95 13.61 -12.11
C ASP A 72 -17.50 13.00 -13.40
N SER A 73 -16.67 12.38 -14.26
CA SER A 73 -17.13 11.80 -15.52
C SER A 73 -18.05 10.58 -15.33
N GLY A 74 -17.80 9.74 -14.32
CA GLY A 74 -18.69 8.62 -13.98
C GLY A 74 -20.02 9.11 -13.40
N TRP A 75 -19.97 10.15 -12.57
CA TRP A 75 -21.15 10.79 -12.00
C TRP A 75 -21.97 11.56 -13.06
N ASP A 76 -21.29 12.25 -13.98
CA ASP A 76 -21.89 12.96 -15.11
C ASP A 76 -22.50 12.02 -16.13
N LEU A 77 -21.88 10.87 -16.41
CA LEU A 77 -22.46 9.84 -17.28
C LEU A 77 -23.74 9.25 -16.66
N LEU A 78 -23.71 8.96 -15.35
CA LEU A 78 -24.90 8.49 -14.62
C LEU A 78 -26.02 9.53 -14.64
N GLN A 79 -25.72 10.79 -14.37
CA GLN A 79 -26.70 11.88 -14.41
C GLN A 79 -27.19 12.15 -15.84
N THR A 80 -26.34 11.97 -16.86
CA THR A 80 -26.74 12.09 -18.27
C THR A 80 -27.69 10.96 -18.66
N LEU A 81 -27.38 9.71 -18.30
CA LEU A 81 -28.22 8.54 -18.57
C LEU A 81 -29.54 8.56 -17.77
N ALA A 82 -29.50 9.03 -16.53
CA ALA A 82 -30.69 9.15 -15.68
C ALA A 82 -31.62 10.30 -16.10
N ARG A 83 -31.13 11.26 -16.88
CA ARG A 83 -31.89 12.42 -17.38
C ARG A 83 -32.19 12.37 -18.88
N VAL A 84 -31.99 11.22 -19.53
CA VAL A 84 -32.46 11.03 -20.92
C VAL A 84 -33.99 11.11 -20.91
N PRO A 85 -34.62 11.99 -21.72
CA PRO A 85 -36.07 12.14 -21.78
C PRO A 85 -36.78 10.92 -22.37
#